data_AF-A0A972LPX3-F1
#
_entry.id   AF-A0A972LPX3-F1
#
_cell.length_a   1.000
_cell.length_b   1.000
_cell.length_c   1.000
_cell.angle_alpha   90.00
_cell.angle_beta   90.00
_cell.angle_gamma   90.00
#
_symmetry.space_group_name_H-M   'P 1'
#
loop_
_entity.id
_entity.type
_entity.pdbx_description
1 polymer ?
#
loop_
_entity_poly.entity_id
_entity_poly.type
_entity_poly.pdbx_seq_one_letter_code
_entity_poly.pdbx_strand_id
1 'polypeptide(L)' 'MSTPKQMAKEIIDRLPEEVSWEDILYELYVMQEIDQELAEAEATANDIPLNKVRGLDS' A
#
# COMPACT_ATOMS: atom_id res chain seq x y z
N MET A 1 -8.23 8.68 1.82
CA MET A 1 -7.62 7.37 2.11
C MET A 1 -8.60 6.57 2.94
N SER A 2 -8.91 5.34 2.51
CA SER A 2 -9.69 4.40 3.31
C SER A 2 -8.87 3.98 4.52
N THR A 3 -9.49 3.79 5.68
CA THR A 3 -8.79 3.27 6.85
C THR A 3 -8.49 1.77 6.66
N PRO A 4 -7.47 1.20 7.31
CA PRO A 4 -7.20 -0.24 7.25
C PRO A 4 -8.43 -1.09 7.60
N LYS A 5 -9.27 -0.62 8.52
CA LYS A 5 -10.54 -1.27 8.88
C LYS A 5 -11.54 -1.29 7.72
N GLN A 6 -11.65 -0.21 6.95
CA GLN A 6 -12.56 -0.14 5.79
C GLN A 6 -12.07 -1.05 4.67
N MET A 7 -10.76 -1.06 4.40
CA MET A 7 -10.18 -1.94 3.39
C MET A 7 -10.32 -3.42 3.76
N ALA A 8 -10.09 -3.79 5.03
CA ALA A 8 -10.33 -5.14 5.52
C ALA A 8 -11.79 -5.56 5.35
N LYS A 9 -12.74 -4.66 5.65
CA LYS A 9 -14.17 -4.94 5.43
C LYS A 9 -14.47 -5.14 3.95
N GLU A 10 -13.94 -4.29 3.08
CA GLU A 10 -14.12 -4.43 1.63
C GLU A 10 -13.56 -5.75 1.14
N ILE A 11 -12.39 -6.20 1.61
CA ILE A 11 -11.82 -7.52 1.26
C ILE A 11 -12.78 -8.64 1.68
N ILE A 12 -13.21 -8.65 2.93
CA ILE A 12 -14.09 -9.68 3.47
C ILE A 12 -15.41 -9.74 2.70
N ASP A 13 -16.00 -8.60 2.35
CA ASP A 13 -17.27 -8.53 1.63
C ASP A 13 -17.20 -9.11 0.20
N ARG A 14 -15.99 -9.35 -0.36
CA ARG A 14 -15.80 -9.96 -1.71
C ARG A 14 -15.38 -11.42 -1.65
N LEU A 15 -15.03 -11.94 -0.47
CA LEU A 15 -14.61 -13.33 -0.33
C LEU A 15 -15.80 -14.28 -0.51
N PRO A 16 -15.59 -15.49 -1.05
CA PRO A 16 -16.63 -16.52 -1.09
C PRO A 16 -17.04 -16.94 0.33
N GLU A 17 -18.28 -17.37 0.52
CA GLU A 17 -18.78 -17.87 1.82
C GLU A 17 -18.01 -19.10 2.36
N GLU A 18 -17.35 -19.85 1.46
CA GLU A 18 -16.64 -21.10 1.77
C GLU A 18 -15.15 -20.89 2.08
N VAL A 19 -14.72 -19.63 2.20
CA VAL A 19 -13.34 -19.24 2.51
C VAL A 19 -12.93 -19.70 3.91
N SER A 20 -11.70 -20.22 4.04
CA SER A 20 -11.16 -20.61 5.35
C SER A 20 -10.57 -19.40 6.10
N TRP A 21 -10.34 -19.57 7.39
CA TRP A 21 -9.62 -18.56 8.18
C TRP A 21 -8.20 -18.30 7.66
N GLU A 22 -7.53 -19.33 7.13
CA GLU A 22 -6.18 -19.20 6.58
C GLU A 22 -6.18 -18.31 5.34
N ASP A 23 -7.17 -18.48 4.46
CA ASP A 23 -7.32 -17.66 3.25
C ASP A 23 -7.64 -16.19 3.60
N ILE A 24 -8.54 -15.95 4.58
CA ILE A 24 -8.85 -14.58 5.04
C ILE A 24 -7.58 -13.90 5.58
N LEU A 25 -6.80 -14.60 6.41
CA LEU A 25 -5.58 -14.05 6.99
C LEU A 25 -4.51 -13.80 5.92
N TYR A 26 -4.39 -14.68 4.93
CA TYR A 26 -3.47 -14.50 3.81
C TYR A 26 -3.80 -13.23 3.00
N GLU A 27 -5.07 -13.03 2.64
CA GLU A 27 -5.51 -11.85 1.89
C GLU A 27 -5.27 -10.54 2.66
N LEU A 28 -5.50 -10.55 3.98
CA LEU A 28 -5.22 -9.39 4.83
C LEU A 28 -3.71 -9.11 4.94
N TYR A 29 -2.87 -10.15 5.00
CA TYR A 29 -1.42 -10.02 5.05
C TYR A 29 -0.87 -9.40 3.76
N VAL A 30 -1.29 -9.92 2.60
CA VAL A 30 -0.87 -9.42 1.28
C VAL A 30 -1.28 -7.95 1.11
N MET A 31 -2.48 -7.57 1.55
CA MET A 31 -2.91 -6.16 1.50
C MET A 31 -2.03 -5.27 2.38
N GLN A 32 -1.64 -5.73 3.56
CA GLN A 32 -0.76 -4.98 4.45
C GLN A 32 0.62 -4.73 3.82
N GLU A 33 1.20 -5.72 3.14
CA GLU A 33 2.47 -5.56 2.43
C GLU A 33 2.37 -4.49 1.32
N ILE A 34 1.29 -4.51 0.52
CA ILE A 34 1.07 -3.52 -0.54
C ILE A 34 0.94 -2.10 0.03
N ASP A 35 0.19 -1.93 1.13
CA ASP A 35 0.05 -0.62 1.78
C ASP A 35 1.37 -0.08 2.32
N GLN A 36 2.22 -0.96 2.85
CA GLN A 36 3.57 -0.58 3.32
C GLN A 36 4.46 -0.17 2.15
N GLU A 37 4.51 -0.98 1.09
CA GLU A 37 5.28 -0.66 -0.11
C GLU A 37 4.81 0.66 -0.76
N LEU A 38 3.50 0.90 -0.81
CA LEU A 38 2.94 2.14 -1.34
C LEU A 38 3.33 3.35 -0.48
N ALA A 39 3.24 3.23 0.84
CA ALA A 39 3.65 4.29 1.76
C ALA A 39 5.15 4.61 1.64
N GLU A 40 5.99 3.60 1.45
CA GLU A 40 7.43 3.76 1.19
C GLU A 40 7.71 4.41 -0.16
N ALA A 41 6.97 4.03 -1.20
CA ALA A 41 7.08 4.64 -2.52
C ALA A 41 6.63 6.11 -2.52
N GLU A 42 5.53 6.43 -1.83
CA GLU A 42 5.06 7.81 -1.65
C GLU A 42 6.06 8.66 -0.85
N ALA A 43 6.67 8.10 0.20
CA ALA A 43 7.72 8.77 0.96
C ALA A 43 8.95 9.04 0.08
N THR A 44 9.37 8.06 -0.73
CA THR A 44 10.54 8.18 -1.63
C THR A 44 10.28 9.16 -2.78
N ALA A 45 9.07 9.18 -3.34
CA ALA A 45 8.70 10.14 -4.38
C ALA A 45 8.71 11.60 -3.88
N ASN A 46 8.38 11.81 -2.60
CA ASN A 46 8.48 13.12 -1.96
C ASN A 46 9.90 13.51 -1.53
N ASP A 47 10.85 12.57 -1.53
CA ASP A 47 12.25 12.78 -1.15
C ASP A 47 13.18 13.05 -2.34
N ILE A 48 12.64 13.43 -3.51
CA ILE A 48 13.46 14.03 -4.58
C ILE A 48 13.61 15.53 -4.29
N PRO A 49 14.75 16.00 -3.75
CA PRO A 49 15.00 17.43 -3.69
C PRO A 49 15.06 17.99 -5.10
N LEU A 50 14.18 18.94 -5.41
CA LEU A 50 14.17 19.77 -6.63
C LEU A 50 15.49 20.52 -6.92
N ASN A 51 16.53 20.34 -6.10
CA ASN A 51 17.83 20.98 -6.22
C ASN A 51 18.94 19.99 -6.65
N LYS A 52 18.87 19.50 -7.89
CA LYS A 52 20.04 18.89 -8.56
C LYS A 52 20.03 19.03 -10.09
N VAL A 53 19.41 20.09 -10.62
CA VAL A 53 19.34 20.34 -12.08
C VAL A 53 19.87 21.73 -12.50
N ARG A 54 20.59 22.47 -11.64
CA ARG A 54 21.15 23.80 -11.99
C ARG A 54 22.63 23.97 -11.63
N GLY A 55 23.47 23.06 -12.09
CA GLY A 55 24.92 23.15 -11.85
C GLY A 55 25.81 22.54 -12.92
N LEU A 56 25.32 22.38 -14.16
CA LEU A 56 26.16 21.92 -15.29
C LEU A 56 26.27 22.96 -16.42
N ASP A 57 25.84 24.18 -16.14
CA ASP A 57 25.83 25.33 -17.03
C ASP A 57 26.59 26.50 -16.40
N SER A 58 27.88 26.34 -16.15
CA SER A 58 28.87 27.42 -15.98
C SER A 58 30.29 26.94 -16.23
#